data_AF-A0A1B6H3H9-F1
#
_entry.id   AF-A0A1B6H3H9-F1
#
_cell.length_a   1.000
_cell.length_b   1.000
_cell.length_c   1.000
_cell.angle_alpha   90.00
_cell.angle_beta   90.00
_cell.angle_gamma   90.00
#
_symmetry.space_group_name_H-M   'P 1'
#
loop_
_entity.id
_entity.type
_entity.pdbx_description
1 polymer ?
#
loop_
_entity_poly.entity_id
_entity_poly.type
_entity_poly.pdbx_seq_one_letter_code
_entity_poly.pdbx_strand_id
1 'polypeptide(L)'
;STLWAVQKRIVGVRWVSQAMAEAMMDFAPTSDNNPECNLHSSLYLQGLANSTLWAVQMLDSGTLAVGGILTGDVFALGHYDQCLAVYVPETRLRGQHCLATLRYAPSPEVYPQYYTPPNTTYYEPSPNSPVWEKVKVTLYPGVTRRD
;
A
#
# COMPACT_ATOMS: atom_id res chain seq x y z
N SER A 1 3.91 14.54 -34.58
CA SER A 1 3.42 13.43 -33.74
C SER A 1 4.61 12.67 -33.20
N THR A 2 5.16 13.07 -32.06
CA THR A 2 6.26 12.36 -31.40
C THR A 2 5.67 11.16 -30.66
N LEU A 3 5.82 9.98 -31.26
CA LEU A 3 5.67 8.70 -30.57
C LEU A 3 6.75 8.64 -29.50
N TRP A 4 6.36 8.78 -28.23
CA TRP A 4 7.25 8.47 -27.12
C TRP A 4 7.50 6.96 -27.14
N ALA A 5 8.68 6.55 -27.60
CA ALA A 5 9.13 5.19 -27.40
C ALA A 5 9.32 4.98 -25.89
N VAL A 6 8.49 4.15 -25.26
CA VAL A 6 8.68 3.75 -23.86
C VAL A 6 9.87 2.79 -23.83
N GLN A 7 11.05 3.32 -23.47
CA GLN A 7 12.24 2.53 -23.23
C GLN A 7 11.94 1.49 -22.14
N LYS A 8 11.98 0.20 -22.48
CA LYS A 8 11.84 -0.89 -21.51
C LYS A 8 12.97 -0.79 -20.48
N ARG A 9 12.66 -0.62 -19.19
CA ARG A 9 13.67 -0.54 -18.13
C ARG A 9 14.45 -1.85 -18.04
N ILE A 10 15.78 -1.76 -18.12
CA ILE A 10 16.74 -2.87 -18.00
C ILE A 10 17.11 -3.14 -16.53
N VAL A 11 16.83 -2.20 -15.62
CA VAL A 11 17.09 -2.33 -14.18
C VAL A 11 15.84 -1.92 -13.40
N GLY A 12 15.26 -2.85 -12.64
CA GLY A 12 14.02 -2.64 -11.88
C GLY A 12 14.29 -2.55 -10.38
N VAL A 13 14.35 -1.34 -9.83
CA VAL A 13 14.18 -1.18 -8.38
C VAL A 13 12.71 -1.42 -8.07
N ARG A 14 12.39 -2.54 -7.39
CA ARG A 14 11.06 -2.78 -6.82
C ARG A 14 10.89 -1.92 -5.58
N TRP A 15 10.50 -0.67 -5.81
CA TRP A 15 10.17 0.27 -4.73
C TRP A 15 8.78 -0.03 -4.16
N VAL A 16 8.50 0.50 -2.97
CA VAL A 16 7.21 0.34 -2.27
C VAL A 16 5.99 0.67 -3.15
N SER A 17 6.07 1.67 -4.02
CA SER A 17 4.95 2.03 -4.91
C SER A 17 4.61 0.92 -5.89
N GLN A 18 5.63 0.26 -6.44
CA GLN A 18 5.45 -0.90 -7.33
C GLN A 18 5.00 -2.13 -6.54
N ALA A 19 5.65 -2.40 -5.40
CA ALA A 19 5.29 -3.55 -4.56
C ALA A 19 3.85 -3.45 -4.04
N MET A 20 3.41 -2.25 -3.66
CA MET A 20 2.04 -2.01 -3.20
C MET A 20 1.05 -2.12 -4.36
N ALA A 21 1.33 -1.54 -5.52
CA ALA A 21 0.48 -1.69 -6.70
C ALA A 21 0.28 -3.17 -7.04
N GLU A 22 1.35 -3.95 -7.08
CA GLU A 22 1.29 -5.38 -7.34
C GLU A 22 0.45 -6.12 -6.27
N ALA A 23 0.66 -5.83 -4.98
CA ALA A 23 -0.01 -6.52 -3.88
C ALA A 23 -1.48 -6.11 -3.69
N MET A 24 -1.87 -4.89 -4.08
CA MET A 24 -3.22 -4.37 -3.87
C MET A 24 -4.19 -4.77 -4.98
N MET A 25 -3.71 -5.15 -6.16
CA MET A 25 -4.56 -5.48 -7.32
C MET A 25 -5.50 -6.67 -7.06
N ASP A 26 -5.11 -7.61 -6.22
CA ASP A 26 -5.90 -8.78 -5.82
C ASP A 26 -6.00 -8.92 -4.29
N PHE A 27 -5.78 -7.83 -3.56
CA PHE A 27 -5.91 -7.84 -2.11
C PHE A 27 -7.37 -8.00 -1.69
N ALA A 28 -7.63 -9.00 -0.85
CA ALA A 28 -8.89 -9.15 -0.14
C ALA A 28 -8.62 -9.64 1.29
N PRO A 29 -9.20 -9.02 2.33
CA PRO A 29 -8.94 -9.40 3.72
C PRO A 29 -9.52 -10.79 4.03
N THR A 30 -8.84 -11.55 4.88
CA THR A 30 -9.37 -12.80 5.43
C THR A 30 -9.45 -12.73 6.95
N SER A 31 -10.26 -13.58 7.56
CA SER A 31 -10.45 -13.62 9.01
C SER A 31 -10.75 -15.02 9.50
N ASP A 32 -10.05 -15.46 10.56
CA ASP A 32 -10.31 -16.76 11.18
C ASP A 32 -11.62 -16.79 11.96
N ASN A 33 -12.10 -15.63 12.41
CA ASN A 33 -13.27 -15.50 13.31
C ASN A 33 -14.46 -14.80 12.66
N ASN A 34 -14.37 -14.44 11.38
CA ASN A 34 -15.46 -13.78 10.66
C ASN A 34 -15.68 -14.46 9.30
N PRO A 35 -16.57 -15.46 9.21
CA PRO A 35 -16.85 -16.16 7.97
C PRO A 35 -17.51 -15.26 6.91
N GLU A 36 -18.24 -14.22 7.33
CA GLU A 36 -18.83 -13.23 6.43
C GLU A 36 -17.74 -12.41 5.72
N CYS A 37 -16.66 -12.05 6.41
CA CYS A 37 -15.50 -11.40 5.81
C CYS A 37 -14.91 -12.27 4.68
N ASN A 38 -14.68 -13.56 4.96
CA ASN A 38 -14.11 -14.47 3.95
C ASN A 38 -15.06 -14.66 2.75
N LEU A 39 -16.37 -14.72 3.00
CA LEU A 39 -17.37 -14.80 1.95
C LEU A 39 -17.35 -13.54 1.07
N HIS A 40 -17.41 -12.35 1.67
CA HIS A 40 -17.35 -11.08 0.94
C HIS A 40 -16.05 -10.91 0.15
N SER A 41 -14.92 -11.32 0.71
CA SER A 41 -13.63 -11.32 0.02
C SER A 41 -13.61 -12.26 -1.19
N SER A 42 -14.18 -13.46 -1.06
CA SER A 42 -14.33 -14.39 -2.20
C SER A 42 -15.23 -13.81 -3.29
N LEU A 43 -16.37 -13.21 -2.91
CA LEU A 43 -17.28 -12.56 -3.86
C LEU A 43 -16.63 -11.38 -4.57
N TYR A 44 -15.83 -10.58 -3.85
CA TYR A 44 -15.07 -9.49 -4.42
C TYR A 44 -14.04 -9.96 -5.44
N LEU A 45 -13.24 -10.97 -5.11
CA LEU A 45 -12.26 -11.54 -6.04
C LEU A 45 -12.92 -12.15 -7.29
N GLN A 46 -14.06 -12.83 -7.12
CA GLN A 46 -14.85 -13.32 -8.25
C GLN A 46 -15.42 -12.17 -9.10
N GLY A 47 -15.90 -11.11 -8.45
CA GLY A 47 -16.39 -9.91 -9.09
C GLY A 47 -15.30 -9.20 -9.90
N LEU A 48 -14.06 -9.16 -9.40
CA LEU A 48 -12.89 -8.64 -10.11
C LEU A 48 -12.54 -9.49 -11.32
N ALA A 49 -12.49 -10.82 -11.16
CA ALA A 49 -12.20 -11.75 -12.25
C ALA A 49 -13.22 -11.61 -13.40
N ASN A 50 -14.48 -11.33 -13.06
CA ASN A 50 -15.55 -11.08 -14.02
C ASN A 50 -15.69 -9.61 -14.46
N SER A 51 -14.80 -8.72 -14.00
CA SER A 51 -14.85 -7.27 -14.30
C SER A 51 -16.20 -6.62 -13.99
N THR A 52 -16.87 -7.06 -12.93
CA THR A 52 -18.15 -6.50 -12.51
C THR A 52 -17.97 -5.06 -12.01
N LEU A 53 -18.95 -4.19 -12.32
CA LEU A 53 -18.86 -2.76 -12.00
C LEU A 53 -18.58 -2.51 -10.51
N TRP A 54 -19.31 -3.17 -9.61
CA TRP A 54 -19.17 -2.94 -8.17
C TRP A 54 -17.79 -3.33 -7.64
N ALA A 55 -17.19 -4.41 -8.17
CA ALA A 55 -15.91 -4.90 -7.71
C ALA A 55 -14.78 -4.01 -8.24
N VAL A 56 -14.83 -3.62 -9.51
CA VAL A 56 -13.86 -2.67 -10.09
C VAL A 56 -13.99 -1.31 -9.43
N GLN A 57 -15.21 -0.85 -9.13
CA GLN A 57 -15.44 0.39 -8.38
C GLN A 57 -14.85 0.32 -6.97
N MET A 58 -14.96 -0.81 -6.28
CA MET A 58 -14.35 -1.00 -4.96
C MET A 58 -12.82 -0.97 -5.05
N LEU A 59 -12.21 -1.64 -6.03
CA LEU A 59 -10.76 -1.58 -6.29
C LEU A 59 -10.29 -0.15 -6.60
N ASP A 60 -10.96 0.53 -7.51
CA ASP A 60 -10.65 1.90 -7.95
C ASP A 60 -10.81 2.92 -6.82
N SER A 61 -11.73 2.66 -5.88
CA SER A 61 -11.88 3.49 -4.68
C SER A 61 -10.73 3.37 -3.69
N GLY A 62 -9.94 2.31 -3.77
CA GLY A 62 -8.80 2.05 -2.89
C GLY A 62 -7.52 2.79 -3.30
N THR A 63 -6.54 2.81 -2.39
CA THR A 63 -5.18 3.22 -2.77
C THR A 63 -4.42 2.01 -3.28
N LEU A 64 -4.01 2.02 -4.55
CA LEU A 64 -3.17 0.97 -5.13
C LEU A 64 -1.68 1.21 -4.91
N ALA A 65 -1.23 2.45 -4.90
CA ALA A 65 0.18 2.79 -4.70
C ALA A 65 0.32 4.06 -3.86
N VAL A 66 1.42 4.13 -3.12
CA VAL A 66 1.80 5.29 -2.32
C VAL A 66 3.02 5.99 -2.91
N GLY A 67 3.03 7.32 -2.81
CA GLY A 67 4.19 8.16 -3.12
C GLY A 67 4.73 8.83 -1.86
N GLY A 68 5.82 9.59 -1.98
CA GLY A 68 6.24 10.55 -0.95
C GLY A 68 6.67 9.98 0.42
N ILE A 69 6.89 8.67 0.55
CA ILE A 69 7.35 8.06 1.82
C ILE A 69 8.65 8.69 2.34
N LEU A 70 9.59 9.06 1.46
CA LEU A 70 10.86 9.69 1.86
C LEU A 70 10.68 11.12 2.39
N THR A 71 9.54 11.74 2.08
CA THR A 71 9.16 13.08 2.53
C THR A 71 8.09 13.03 3.62
N GLY A 72 7.72 11.84 4.11
CA GLY A 72 6.74 11.66 5.17
C GLY A 72 5.27 11.72 4.73
N ASP A 73 5.01 11.58 3.43
CA ASP A 73 3.65 11.34 2.93
C ASP A 73 3.31 9.87 3.16
N VAL A 74 2.55 9.60 4.22
CA VAL A 74 2.27 8.24 4.72
C VAL A 74 0.78 7.92 4.76
N PHE A 75 -0.08 8.87 4.40
CA PHE A 75 -1.52 8.68 4.36
C PHE A 75 -2.01 8.64 2.92
N ALA A 76 -2.66 7.54 2.56
CA ALA A 76 -3.36 7.42 1.30
C ALA A 76 -4.79 6.94 1.57
N LEU A 77 -5.74 7.85 1.39
CA LEU A 77 -7.12 7.69 1.82
C LEU A 77 -8.03 7.05 0.75
N GLY A 78 -7.57 7.01 -0.50
CA GLY A 78 -8.42 6.59 -1.62
C GLY A 78 -9.63 7.53 -1.85
N HIS A 79 -10.64 7.02 -2.55
CA HIS A 79 -11.88 7.73 -2.86
C HIS A 79 -13.01 7.31 -1.91
N TYR A 80 -13.08 8.00 -0.76
CA TYR A 80 -14.01 7.70 0.33
C TYR A 80 -15.48 7.53 -0.12
N ASP A 81 -16.04 8.52 -0.80
CA ASP A 81 -17.46 8.49 -1.21
C ASP A 81 -17.76 7.38 -2.22
N GLN A 82 -16.80 7.11 -3.14
CA GLN A 82 -16.93 6.05 -4.14
C GLN A 82 -16.97 4.67 -3.48
N CYS A 83 -16.15 4.47 -2.44
CA CYS A 83 -16.13 3.23 -1.65
C CYS A 83 -17.48 3.02 -0.97
N LEU A 84 -17.99 4.02 -0.26
CA LEU A 84 -19.25 3.92 0.47
C LEU A 84 -20.49 3.78 -0.42
N ALA A 85 -20.40 4.24 -1.67
CA ALA A 85 -21.46 4.08 -2.66
C ALA A 85 -21.62 2.62 -3.16
N VAL A 86 -20.66 1.73 -2.89
CA VAL A 86 -20.75 0.33 -3.34
C VAL A 86 -21.77 -0.44 -2.51
N TYR A 87 -22.79 -0.99 -3.17
CA TYR A 87 -23.76 -1.89 -2.57
C TYR A 87 -24.19 -2.98 -3.56
N VAL A 88 -24.15 -4.24 -3.11
CA VAL A 88 -24.60 -5.41 -3.86
C VAL A 88 -25.79 -6.03 -3.13
N PRO A 89 -27.04 -5.80 -3.59
CA PRO A 89 -28.25 -6.22 -2.87
C PRO A 89 -28.35 -7.73 -2.65
N GLU A 90 -27.91 -8.54 -3.61
CA GLU A 90 -28.06 -10.00 -3.62
C GLU A 90 -27.26 -10.66 -2.50
N THR A 91 -26.09 -10.10 -2.19
CA THR A 91 -25.16 -10.60 -1.17
C THR A 91 -25.15 -9.73 0.08
N ARG A 92 -25.88 -8.60 0.07
CA ARG A 92 -25.86 -7.54 1.08
C ARG A 92 -24.47 -6.93 1.33
N LEU A 93 -23.54 -7.09 0.39
CA LEU A 93 -22.20 -6.54 0.48
C LEU A 93 -22.26 -5.01 0.36
N ARG A 94 -21.61 -4.32 1.30
CA ARG A 94 -21.49 -2.86 1.31
C ARG A 94 -20.02 -2.48 1.37
N GLY A 95 -19.65 -1.44 0.62
CA GLY A 95 -18.35 -0.82 0.77
C GLY A 95 -18.18 -0.23 2.18
N GLN A 96 -16.99 -0.41 2.74
CA GLN A 96 -16.60 0.14 4.03
C GLN A 96 -15.21 0.77 3.88
N HIS A 97 -15.10 2.03 4.29
CA HIS A 97 -13.82 2.72 4.27
C HIS A 97 -12.94 2.26 5.44
N CYS A 98 -11.73 1.82 5.13
CA CYS A 98 -10.75 1.33 6.09
C CYS A 98 -9.40 2.01 5.85
N LEU A 99 -8.67 2.27 6.93
CA LEU A 99 -7.27 2.69 6.89
C LEU A 99 -6.39 1.55 7.38
N ALA A 100 -5.56 1.02 6.49
CA ALA A 100 -4.60 -0.02 6.82
C ALA A 100 -3.23 0.59 7.15
N THR A 101 -2.60 0.10 8.22
CA THR A 101 -1.21 0.44 8.53
C THR A 101 -0.29 -0.55 7.84
N LEU A 102 0.47 -0.08 6.85
CA LEU A 102 1.47 -0.90 6.14
C LEU A 102 2.84 -0.72 6.76
N ARG A 103 3.53 -1.84 7.01
CA ARG A 103 4.94 -1.85 7.43
C ARG A 103 5.81 -2.26 6.25
N TYR A 104 6.58 -1.31 5.72
CA TYR A 104 7.56 -1.56 4.67
C TYR A 104 8.97 -1.57 5.25
N ALA A 105 9.70 -2.66 5.02
CA ALA A 105 11.04 -2.90 5.55
C ALA A 105 11.82 -3.80 4.58
N PRO A 106 13.17 -3.72 4.56
CA PRO A 106 14.00 -4.68 3.86
C PRO A 106 13.91 -6.06 4.52
N SER A 107 14.25 -7.12 3.80
CA SER A 107 14.45 -8.41 4.46
C SER A 107 15.69 -8.35 5.38
N PRO A 108 15.71 -9.10 6.49
CA PRO A 108 16.87 -9.18 7.39
C PRO A 108 18.16 -9.62 6.68
N GLU A 109 18.05 -10.43 5.63
CA GLU A 109 19.17 -10.92 4.84
C GLU A 109 19.77 -9.81 3.95
N VAL A 110 18.95 -8.88 3.47
CA VAL A 110 19.38 -7.79 2.59
C VAL A 110 19.96 -6.62 3.38
N TYR A 111 19.38 -6.29 4.54
CA TYR A 111 19.79 -5.12 5.31
C TYR A 111 19.54 -5.30 6.83
N PRO A 112 20.34 -6.14 7.52
CA PRO A 112 20.13 -6.51 8.91
C PRO A 112 20.17 -5.33 9.89
N GLN A 113 20.94 -4.28 9.58
CA GLN A 113 21.06 -3.07 10.40
C GLN A 113 19.77 -2.24 10.46
N TYR A 114 18.76 -2.53 9.62
CA TYR A 114 17.43 -1.94 9.76
C TYR A 114 16.82 -2.22 11.13
N TYR A 115 17.07 -3.41 11.66
CA TYR A 115 16.44 -3.94 12.87
C TYR A 115 17.20 -3.63 14.15
N THR A 116 18.35 -2.95 14.07
CA THR A 116 19.04 -2.48 15.27
C THR A 116 18.25 -1.35 15.92
N PRO A 117 18.30 -1.21 17.26
CA PRO A 117 17.58 -0.15 17.98
C PRO A 117 17.80 1.23 17.34
N PRO A 118 16.74 2.03 17.18
CA PRO A 118 16.84 3.34 16.56
C PRO A 118 17.70 4.28 17.41
N ASN A 119 18.50 5.12 16.74
CA ASN A 119 19.30 6.13 17.43
C ASN A 119 18.39 7.23 18.01
N THR A 120 18.82 7.82 19.12
CA THR A 120 18.13 8.96 19.76
C THR A 120 18.35 10.26 18.99
N THR A 121 19.47 10.36 18.26
CA THR A 121 19.76 11.46 17.32
C THR A 121 19.48 11.05 15.88
N TYR A 122 18.74 11.90 15.16
CA TYR A 122 18.55 11.77 13.71
C TYR A 122 19.62 12.55 12.94
N TYR A 123 20.16 11.94 11.90
CA TYR A 123 21.02 12.58 10.92
C TYR A 123 20.47 12.31 9.52
N GLU A 124 20.50 13.31 8.65
CA GLU A 124 20.13 13.12 7.25
C GLU A 124 21.12 12.14 6.59
N PRO A 125 20.66 11.04 5.96
CA PRO A 125 21.55 10.08 5.31
C PRO A 125 22.31 10.70 4.13
N SER A 126 23.48 10.14 3.81
CA SER A 126 24.22 10.50 2.60
C SER A 126 23.45 10.09 1.35
N PRO A 127 23.55 10.82 0.21
CA PRO A 127 22.92 10.42 -1.06
C PRO A 127 23.29 9.01 -1.55
N ASN A 128 24.43 8.47 -1.08
CA ASN A 128 24.91 7.14 -1.43
C ASN A 128 24.56 6.07 -0.37
N SER A 129 23.91 6.45 0.71
CA SER A 129 23.44 5.51 1.73
C SER A 129 22.22 4.73 1.23
N PRO A 130 22.00 3.49 1.73
CA PRO A 130 20.78 2.76 1.45
C PRO A 130 19.54 3.55 1.90
N VAL A 131 18.49 3.52 1.08
CA VAL A 131 17.21 4.22 1.37
C VAL A 131 16.60 3.82 2.73
N TRP A 132 16.94 2.63 3.21
CA TRP A 132 16.56 2.10 4.50
C TRP A 132 16.99 2.97 5.69
N GLU A 133 18.08 3.73 5.56
CA GLU A 133 18.51 4.70 6.58
C GLU A 133 17.52 5.87 6.72
N LYS A 134 16.84 6.26 5.62
CA LYS A 134 15.84 7.33 5.62
C LYS A 134 14.49 6.85 6.14
N VAL A 135 14.10 5.61 5.81
CA VAL A 135 12.80 5.04 6.20
C VAL A 135 12.82 4.27 7.52
N LYS A 136 13.96 4.17 8.19
CA LYS A 136 14.03 3.61 9.55
C LYS A 136 13.30 4.52 10.54
N VAL A 137 12.62 3.91 11.51
CA VAL A 137 11.99 4.65 12.61
C VAL A 137 13.09 5.30 13.47
N THR A 138 12.86 6.51 13.96
CA THR A 138 13.78 7.25 14.84
C THR A 138 13.05 7.64 16.12
N LEU A 139 13.77 7.71 17.25
CA LEU A 139 13.24 8.19 18.53
C LEU A 139 13.37 9.71 18.70
N TYR A 140 13.87 10.40 17.69
CA TYR A 140 14.11 11.83 17.73
C TYR A 140 12.79 12.62 17.64
N PRO A 141 12.42 13.43 18.65
CA PRO A 141 11.12 14.11 18.68
C PRO A 141 10.89 15.12 17.55
N GLY A 142 11.96 15.65 16.94
CA GLY A 142 11.85 16.57 15.80
C GLY A 142 11.64 15.88 14.45
N VAL A 143 11.66 14.54 14.42
CA VAL A 143 11.31 13.71 13.26
C VAL A 143 10.12 12.84 13.66
N THR A 144 9.00 13.50 13.94
CA THR A 144 7.71 12.84 14.06
C THR A 144 7.23 12.44 12.67
N ARG A 145 7.06 11.14 12.42
CA ARG A 145 6.13 10.72 11.39
C ARG A 145 4.75 11.19 11.83
N ARG A 146 4.01 11.84 10.94
CA ARG A 146 2.59 12.10 11.18
C ARG A 146 1.91 10.76 11.03
N ASP A 147 1.62 10.12 12.15
CA ASP A 147 0.87 8.88 12.29
C ASP A 147 -0.63 9.14 12.46
#